data_AF-A0A520HVW2-F1
#
_entry.id   AF-A0A520HVW2-F1
#
_cell.length_a   1.000
_cell.length_b   1.000
_cell.length_c   1.000
_cell.angle_alpha   90.00
_cell.angle_beta   90.00
_cell.angle_gamma   90.00
#
_symmetry.space_group_name_H-M   'P 1'
#
loop_
_entity.id
_entity.type
_entity.pdbx_description
1 polymer ?
#
loop_
_entity_poly.entity_id
_entity_poly.type
_entity_poly.pdbx_seq_one_letter_code
_entity_poly.pdbx_strand_id
1 'polypeptide(L)' 'RWIERGGPPVAAPSDGMKGFGSQLIELSAVRQLGGIVTRDWAESGVIVTIDVPATAFSRA' A
#
# COMPACT_ATOMS: atom_id res chain seq x y z
N ARG A 1 5.20 4.74 -6.00
CA ARG A 1 3.82 4.55 -6.53
C ARG A 1 3.79 3.32 -7.41
N TRP A 2 2.84 2.43 -7.19
CA TRP A 2 2.63 1.19 -7.93
C TRP A 2 1.20 1.16 -8.49
N ILE A 3 1.06 0.62 -9.70
CA ILE A 3 -0.20 0.60 -10.46
C ILE A 3 -0.36 -0.80 -11.06
N GLU A 4 -1.50 -1.44 -10.79
CA GLU A 4 -1.93 -2.68 -11.40
C GLU A 4 -3.08 -2.42 -12.38
N ARG A 5 -3.02 -3.00 -13.59
CA ARG A 5 -4.02 -2.84 -14.66
C ARG A 5 -4.14 -4.11 -15.49
N GLY A 6 -5.23 -4.23 -16.24
CA GLY A 6 -5.47 -5.34 -17.17
C GLY A 6 -6.02 -6.61 -16.51
N GLY A 7 -6.36 -6.53 -15.23
CA GLY A 7 -7.08 -7.58 -14.52
C GLY A 7 -8.61 -7.41 -14.58
N PRO A 8 -9.37 -8.31 -13.94
CA PRO A 8 -10.80 -8.15 -13.74
C PRO A 8 -11.14 -6.88 -12.94
N PRO A 9 -12.39 -6.39 -13.00
CA PRO A 9 -12.83 -5.28 -12.17
C PRO A 9 -12.58 -5.52 -10.68
N VAL A 10 -11.99 -4.53 -10.01
CA VAL A 10 -11.70 -4.58 -8.58
C VAL A 10 -12.50 -3.51 -7.81
N ALA A 11 -12.72 -3.78 -6.53
CA ALA A 11 -13.34 -2.86 -5.59
C ALA A 11 -12.60 -2.93 -4.24
N ALA A 12 -12.81 -1.93 -3.39
CA ALA A 12 -12.21 -1.92 -2.06
C ALA A 12 -12.66 -3.15 -1.23
N PRO A 13 -11.76 -3.80 -0.48
CA PRO A 13 -12.11 -4.95 0.34
C PRO A 13 -13.11 -4.59 1.45
N SER A 14 -14.12 -5.43 1.65
CA SER A 14 -15.16 -5.22 2.68
C SER A 14 -14.73 -5.56 4.10
N ASP A 15 -13.64 -6.33 4.25
CA ASP A 15 -13.13 -6.81 5.54
C ASP A 15 -12.14 -5.84 6.23
N GLY A 16 -11.87 -4.69 5.59
CA GLY A 16 -10.94 -3.68 6.09
C GLY A 16 -9.47 -4.06 5.91
N MET A 17 -9.12 -4.92 4.95
CA MET A 17 -7.73 -5.28 4.61
C MET A 17 -6.97 -5.95 5.76
N LYS A 18 -7.54 -7.00 6.36
CA LYS A 18 -6.93 -7.70 7.51
C LYS A 18 -6.05 -8.90 7.12
N GLY A 19 -5.84 -9.12 5.83
CA GLY A 19 -4.96 -10.18 5.33
C GLY A 19 -3.49 -9.96 5.69
N PHE A 20 -2.72 -11.05 5.68
CA PHE A 20 -1.30 -11.06 6.02
C PHE A 20 -0.48 -10.00 5.26
N GLY A 21 -0.67 -9.87 3.94
CA GLY A 21 0.04 -8.88 3.13
C GLY A 21 -0.24 -7.43 3.54
N SER A 22 -1.50 -7.12 3.87
CA SER A 22 -1.88 -5.79 4.36
C SER A 22 -1.27 -5.46 5.71
N GLN A 23 -1.22 -6.45 6.61
CA GLN A 23 -0.56 -6.30 7.91
C GLN A 23 0.95 -6.14 7.78
N LEU A 24 1.60 -6.85 6.84
CA LEU A 24 3.02 -6.68 6.56
C LEU A 24 3.33 -5.27 6.04
N ILE A 25 2.52 -4.75 5.13
CA ILE A 25 2.67 -3.38 4.60
C ILE A 25 2.49 -2.36 5.73
N GLU A 26 1.47 -2.53 6.56
CA GLU A 26 1.23 -1.65 7.71
C GLU A 26 2.42 -1.65 8.69
N LEU A 27 2.91 -2.83 9.05
CA LEU A 27 4.03 -2.96 9.98
C LEU A 27 5.32 -2.34 9.41
N SER A 28 5.65 -2.63 8.16
CA SER A 28 6.90 -2.18 7.55
C SER A 28 6.85 -0.72 7.12
N ALA A 29 5.93 -0.36 6.22
CA ALA A 29 5.89 0.97 5.63
C ALA A 29 5.40 2.04 6.61
N VAL A 30 4.37 1.75 7.40
CA VAL A 30 3.79 2.74 8.32
C VAL A 30 4.53 2.75 9.65
N ARG A 31 4.62 1.61 10.33
CA ARG A 31 5.16 1.58 11.70
C ARG A 31 6.68 1.66 11.76
N GLN A 32 7.40 0.89 10.95
CA GLN A 32 8.87 0.88 11.00
C GLN A 32 9.48 2.09 10.29
N LEU A 33 8.96 2.44 9.11
CA LEU A 33 9.52 3.52 8.31
C LEU A 33 8.84 4.89 8.56
N GLY A 34 7.78 4.95 9.38
CA GLY A 34 7.06 6.18 9.65
C GLY A 34 6.33 6.75 8.42
N GLY A 35 5.99 5.88 7.47
CA GLY A 35 5.33 6.26 6.23
C GLY A 35 3.82 6.28 6.29
N ILE A 36 3.21 6.61 5.15
CA ILE A 36 1.77 6.61 4.93
C ILE A 36 1.50 5.77 3.68
N VAL A 37 0.51 4.88 3.75
CA VAL A 37 0.08 4.06 2.61
C VAL A 37 -1.33 4.48 2.20
N THR A 38 -1.48 4.91 0.94
CA THR A 38 -2.77 5.19 0.32
C THR A 38 -3.06 4.19 -0.79
N ARG A 39 -4.33 3.81 -0.92
CA ARG A 39 -4.81 2.83 -1.90
C ARG A 39 -6.05 3.39 -2.58
N ASP A 40 -6.02 3.40 -3.90
CA ASP A 40 -7.15 3.76 -4.74
C ASP A 40 -7.60 2.50 -5.50
N TRP A 41 -8.87 2.17 -5.31
CA TRP A 41 -9.52 1.00 -5.91
C TRP A 41 -10.47 1.50 -6.99
N ALA A 42 -10.06 1.34 -8.25
CA ALA A 42 -10.89 1.63 -9.39
C ALA A 42 -11.22 0.33 -10.13
N GLU A 43 -12.33 0.28 -10.85
CA GLU A 43 -12.68 -0.91 -11.65
C GLU A 43 -11.54 -1.30 -12.62
N SER A 44 -10.76 -0.34 -13.12
CA SER A 44 -9.64 -0.63 -14.02
C SER A 44 -8.39 -1.26 -13.35
N GLY A 45 -8.35 -1.31 -12.01
CA GLY A 45 -7.23 -1.81 -11.24
C GLY A 45 -6.91 -0.99 -9.98
N VAL A 46 -5.78 -1.30 -9.36
CA VAL A 46 -5.38 -0.74 -8.05
C VAL A 46 -4.20 0.21 -8.23
N ILE A 47 -4.22 1.32 -7.49
CA ILE A 47 -3.09 2.22 -7.34
C ILE A 47 -2.69 2.26 -5.87
N VAL A 48 -1.42 1.97 -5.58
CA VAL A 48 -0.86 2.06 -4.24
C VAL A 48 0.23 3.11 -4.22
N THR A 49 0.13 4.06 -3.29
CA THR A 49 1.18 5.04 -3.02
C THR A 49 1.66 4.87 -1.59
N ILE A 50 2.98 4.84 -1.43
CA ILE A 50 3.63 4.80 -0.13
C ILE A 50 4.53 6.02 -0.08
N ASP A 51 4.28 6.89 0.88
CA ASP A 51 5.10 8.05 1.18
C ASP A 51 5.89 7.77 2.46
N VAL A 52 7.21 7.88 2.39
CA VAL A 52 8.11 7.57 3.51
C VAL A 52 9.14 8.69 3.65
N PRO A 53 9.50 9.12 4.87
CA PRO A 53 10.60 10.04 5.07
C PRO A 53 11.91 9.52 4.45
N ALA A 54 12.61 10.36 3.68
CA ALA A 54 13.86 9.96 3.04
C ALA A 54 14.93 9.47 4.05
N THR A 55 14.89 10.02 5.27
CA THR A 55 15.77 9.63 6.38
C THR A 55 15.59 8.17 6.83
N ALA A 56 14.43 7.57 6.57
CA ALA A 56 14.18 6.16 6.89
C ALA A 56 15.02 5.21 6.02
N PHE A 57 15.60 5.69 4.91
CA PHE A 57 16.45 4.91 4.00
C PHE A 57 17.93 5.23 4.11
N SER A 58 18.40 5.81 5.21
CA SER A 58 19.84 6.04 5.38
C SER A 58 20.56 4.70 5.59
N ARG A 59 21.43 4.33 4.66
CA ARG A 59 22.54 3.43 4.99
C ARG A 59 23.66 4.28 5.55
N ALA A 60 23.92 4.16 6.85
CA ALA A 60 25.22 4.54 7.39
C ALA A 60 26.32 3.69 6.74
#